data_AF-A0A1M5GL77-F1
#
_entry.id   AF-A0A1M5GL77-F1
#
_cell.length_a   1.000
_cell.length_b   1.000
_cell.length_c   1.000
_cell.angle_alpha   90.00
_cell.angle_beta   90.00
_cell.angle_gamma   90.00
#
_symmetry.space_group_name_H-M   'P 1'
#
loop_
_entity.id
_entity.type
_entity.pdbx_description
1 polymer ?
#
loop_
_entity_poly.entity_id
_entity_poly.type
_entity_poly.pdbx_seq_one_letter_code
_entity_poly.pdbx_strand_id
1 'polypeptide(L)'
;MKTTIISWENAQENDLVYDTMQACETDDVLSFFEGDPDQLRINGETVLFTDIQNPEHTKQTVIYLDPSYTVNESDIIRRLTEFYAVDENGADDFMSYYERIESTNENMKNLSNGIAYRGGKGYTYTLYTFKEN
;
A
#
# COMPACT_ATOMS: atom_id res chain seq x y z
N MET A 1 -0.80 -16.16 -2.88
CA MET A 1 -0.85 -15.54 -1.54
C MET A 1 -2.17 -14.79 -1.43
N LYS A 2 -2.86 -14.82 -0.27
CA LYS A 2 -4.11 -14.04 -0.10
C LYS A 2 -3.77 -12.73 0.62
N THR A 3 -3.95 -11.60 -0.06
CA THR A 3 -3.75 -10.26 0.51
C THR A 3 -5.02 -9.77 1.18
N THR A 4 -4.91 -9.28 2.39
CA THR A 4 -5.99 -8.62 3.13
C THR A 4 -5.72 -7.12 3.13
N ILE A 5 -6.70 -6.29 2.78
CA ILE A 5 -6.57 -4.82 2.80
C ILE A 5 -7.53 -4.29 3.85
N ILE A 6 -7.01 -3.51 4.80
CA ILE A 6 -7.76 -3.00 5.94
C ILE A 6 -7.36 -1.56 6.26
N SER A 7 -8.30 -0.78 6.80
CA SER A 7 -7.99 0.54 7.35
C SER A 7 -7.17 0.42 8.63
N TRP A 8 -6.39 1.45 8.96
CA TRP A 8 -5.64 1.53 10.20
C TRP A 8 -6.53 1.39 11.45
N GLU A 9 -7.76 1.91 11.40
CA GLU A 9 -8.75 1.82 12.50
C GLU A 9 -9.14 0.38 12.81
N ASN A 10 -9.26 -0.45 11.78
CA ASN A 10 -9.64 -1.85 11.91
C ASN A 10 -8.42 -2.79 12.03
N ALA A 11 -7.20 -2.26 11.88
CA ALA A 11 -6.00 -3.07 11.82
C ALA A 11 -5.60 -3.68 13.18
N GLN A 12 -5.94 -3.03 14.29
CA GLN A 12 -5.65 -3.54 15.64
C GLN A 12 -6.36 -4.87 15.94
N GLU A 13 -7.48 -5.15 15.27
CA GLU A 13 -8.25 -6.40 15.44
C GLU A 13 -7.72 -7.56 14.58
N ASN A 14 -6.70 -7.32 13.75
CA ASN A 14 -6.14 -8.33 12.87
C ASN A 14 -4.98 -9.07 13.57
N ASP A 15 -5.09 -10.39 13.73
CA ASP A 15 -4.09 -11.24 14.40
C ASP A 15 -2.66 -11.01 13.88
N LEU A 16 -2.46 -10.91 12.56
CA LEU A 16 -1.12 -10.71 11.98
C LEU A 16 -0.56 -9.32 12.32
N VAL A 17 -1.41 -8.31 12.31
CA VAL A 17 -1.01 -6.95 12.66
C VAL A 17 -0.64 -6.89 14.15
N TYR A 18 -1.48 -7.47 15.01
CA TYR A 18 -1.22 -7.56 16.45
C TYR A 18 0.11 -8.27 16.75
N ASP A 19 0.34 -9.44 16.15
CA ASP A 19 1.60 -10.19 16.32
C ASP A 19 2.82 -9.38 15.87
N THR A 20 2.68 -8.62 14.77
CA THR A 20 3.75 -7.78 14.24
C THR A 20 4.02 -6.59 15.15
N MET A 21 2.99 -5.96 15.71
CA MET A 21 3.13 -4.88 16.69
C MET A 21 3.90 -5.36 17.92
N GLN A 22 3.57 -6.55 18.45
CA GLN A 22 4.31 -7.17 19.56
C GLN A 22 5.78 -7.42 19.21
N ALA A 23 6.06 -7.95 18.01
CA ALA A 23 7.43 -8.20 17.55
C ALA A 23 8.26 -6.92 17.36
N CYS A 24 7.61 -5.81 17.00
CA CYS A 24 8.22 -4.48 16.84
C CYS A 24 8.24 -3.66 18.14
N GLU A 25 7.77 -4.21 19.26
CA GLU A 25 7.66 -3.51 20.56
C GLU A 25 6.85 -2.20 20.46
N THR A 26 5.78 -2.17 19.65
CA THR A 26 4.84 -1.06 19.56
C THR A 26 3.42 -1.47 19.98
N ASP A 27 2.67 -0.55 20.55
CA ASP A 27 1.25 -0.69 20.91
C ASP A 27 0.32 0.13 20.01
N ASP A 28 0.85 0.88 19.04
CA ASP A 28 0.08 1.70 18.10
C ASP A 28 0.33 1.30 16.64
N VAL A 29 -0.75 1.01 15.90
CA VAL A 29 -0.69 0.73 14.46
C VAL A 29 -0.14 1.94 13.69
N LEU A 30 -0.41 3.16 14.18
CA LEU A 30 0.09 4.37 13.55
C LEU A 30 1.62 4.45 13.55
N SER A 31 2.30 3.75 14.45
CA SER A 31 3.78 3.64 14.43
C SER A 31 4.31 3.06 13.12
N PHE A 32 3.54 2.25 12.39
CA PHE A 32 3.95 1.75 11.07
C PHE A 32 3.99 2.85 9.99
N PHE A 33 3.44 4.04 10.26
CA PHE A 33 3.39 5.17 9.34
C PHE A 33 4.34 6.32 9.72
N GLU A 34 5.04 6.25 10.86
CA GLU A 34 5.93 7.33 11.35
C GLU A 34 7.22 7.54 10.53
N GLY A 35 7.51 6.63 9.60
CA GLY A 35 8.60 6.77 8.64
C GLY A 35 8.13 7.42 7.33
N ASP A 36 8.50 6.78 6.23
CA ASP A 36 8.10 7.16 4.88
C ASP A 36 7.21 6.01 4.34
N PRO A 37 5.91 5.99 4.64
CA PRO A 37 5.01 4.95 4.15
C PRO A 37 4.90 4.99 2.62
N ASP A 38 4.42 3.91 2.03
CA ASP A 38 4.06 3.90 0.61
C ASP A 38 2.83 4.77 0.38
N GLN A 39 2.68 5.31 -0.83
CA GLN A 39 1.67 6.32 -1.10
C GLN A 39 0.81 5.92 -2.30
N LEU A 40 -0.49 5.90 -2.09
CA LEU A 40 -1.51 5.80 -3.12
C LEU A 40 -2.04 7.22 -3.38
N ARG A 41 -2.05 7.62 -4.65
CA ARG A 41 -2.59 8.91 -5.12
C ARG A 41 -3.87 8.66 -5.90
N ILE A 42 -4.98 9.23 -5.44
CA ILE A 42 -6.27 9.16 -6.12
C ILE A 42 -6.78 10.59 -6.29
N ASN A 43 -6.86 11.05 -7.53
CA ASN A 43 -7.25 12.43 -7.88
C ASN A 43 -6.42 13.51 -7.14
N GLY A 44 -5.14 13.23 -6.87
CA GLY A 44 -4.23 14.11 -6.13
C GLY A 44 -4.28 13.98 -4.61
N GLU A 45 -5.32 13.34 -4.06
CA GLU A 45 -5.39 13.02 -2.63
C GLU A 45 -4.44 11.88 -2.28
N THR A 46 -3.95 11.89 -1.04
CA THR A 46 -2.90 10.99 -0.56
C THR A 46 -3.47 10.00 0.44
N VAL A 47 -3.36 8.72 0.12
CA VAL A 47 -3.57 7.63 1.06
C VAL A 47 -2.22 6.98 1.33
N LEU A 48 -1.87 6.84 2.61
CA LEU A 48 -0.66 6.15 3.03
C LEU A 48 -0.97 4.67 3.17
N PHE A 49 -0.02 3.80 2.84
CA PHE A 49 -0.17 2.38 3.10
C PHE A 49 1.17 1.71 3.44
N THR A 50 1.07 0.58 4.11
CA THR A 50 2.19 -0.29 4.45
C THR A 50 1.72 -1.73 4.41
N ASP A 51 2.56 -2.66 3.97
CA ASP A 51 2.26 -4.08 4.02
C ASP A 51 3.08 -4.81 5.08
N ILE A 52 2.43 -5.77 5.71
CA ILE A 52 2.97 -6.65 6.73
C ILE A 52 2.80 -8.08 6.21
N GLN A 53 3.87 -8.87 6.32
CA GLN A 53 3.85 -10.27 5.92
C GLN A 53 4.20 -11.14 7.13
N ASN A 54 3.56 -12.30 7.23
CA ASN A 54 3.97 -13.28 8.21
C ASN A 54 5.36 -13.87 7.85
N PRO A 55 6.11 -14.43 8.81
CA PRO A 55 7.46 -14.96 8.55
C PRO A 55 7.53 -16.05 7.47
N GLU A 56 6.43 -16.76 7.24
CA GLU A 56 6.33 -17.80 6.21
C GLU A 56 5.98 -17.26 4.82
N HIS A 57 5.73 -15.95 4.69
CA HIS A 57 5.30 -15.28 3.45
C HIS A 57 4.04 -15.90 2.82
N THR A 58 3.16 -16.46 3.64
CA THR A 58 1.90 -17.09 3.21
C THR A 58 0.70 -16.16 3.34
N LYS A 59 0.81 -15.12 4.18
CA LYS A 59 -0.22 -14.10 4.43
C LYS A 59 0.39 -12.71 4.33
N GLN A 60 -0.33 -11.81 3.66
CA GLN A 60 -0.01 -10.39 3.58
C GLN A 60 -1.22 -9.57 4.02
N THR A 61 -0.97 -8.57 4.86
CA THR A 61 -1.96 -7.57 5.27
C THR A 61 -1.43 -6.20 4.87
N VAL A 62 -2.21 -5.47 4.07
CA VAL A 62 -1.96 -4.08 3.70
C VAL A 62 -2.83 -3.21 4.58
N ILE A 63 -2.19 -2.34 5.36
CA ILE A 63 -2.86 -1.36 6.20
C ILE A 63 -2.83 -0.04 5.47
N TYR A 64 -3.99 0.61 5.32
CA TYR A 64 -4.07 1.94 4.71
C TYR A 64 -4.58 2.99 5.70
N LEU A 65 -4.14 4.23 5.51
CA LEU A 65 -4.50 5.43 6.25
C LEU A 65 -4.82 6.53 5.25
N ASP A 66 -6.07 6.95 5.15
CA ASP A 66 -6.47 8.19 4.48
C ASP A 66 -6.44 9.33 5.52
N PRO A 67 -5.43 10.22 5.50
CA PRO A 67 -5.35 11.30 6.48
C PRO A 67 -6.40 12.39 6.26
N SER A 68 -6.94 12.53 5.04
CA SER A 68 -7.91 13.57 4.72
C SER A 68 -9.36 13.10 4.88
N TYR A 69 -9.60 11.78 4.94
CA TYR A 69 -10.94 11.17 4.96
C TYR A 69 -11.80 11.64 3.77
N THR A 70 -11.17 11.95 2.64
CA THR A 70 -11.86 12.46 1.44
C THR A 70 -11.92 11.43 0.32
N VAL A 71 -11.09 10.39 0.38
CA VAL A 71 -11.02 9.37 -0.66
C VAL A 71 -12.06 8.30 -0.37
N ASN A 72 -12.78 7.86 -1.41
CA ASN A 72 -13.76 6.79 -1.26
C ASN A 72 -13.05 5.48 -0.89
N GLU A 73 -13.41 4.88 0.25
CA GLU A 73 -12.83 3.62 0.73
C GLU A 73 -12.88 2.49 -0.32
N SER A 74 -13.95 2.39 -1.10
CA SER A 74 -14.08 1.36 -2.14
C SER A 74 -13.03 1.55 -3.24
N ASP A 75 -12.64 2.79 -3.55
CA ASP A 75 -11.57 3.07 -4.50
C ASP A 75 -10.19 2.74 -3.92
N ILE A 76 -9.96 3.03 -2.63
CA ILE A 76 -8.71 2.65 -1.95
C ILE A 76 -8.53 1.13 -2.01
N ILE A 77 -9.55 0.39 -1.55
CA ILE A 77 -9.53 -1.07 -1.50
C ILE A 77 -9.32 -1.64 -2.90
N ARG A 78 -10.06 -1.14 -3.90
CA ARG A 78 -9.93 -1.59 -5.29
C ARG A 78 -8.52 -1.36 -5.82
N ARG A 79 -7.96 -0.15 -5.68
CA ARG A 79 -6.62 0.18 -6.21
C ARG A 79 -5.51 -0.63 -5.55
N LEU A 80 -5.57 -0.83 -4.23
CA LEU A 80 -4.62 -1.68 -3.53
C LEU A 80 -4.80 -3.16 -3.91
N THR A 81 -6.04 -3.62 -4.13
CA THR A 81 -6.29 -4.98 -4.60
C THR A 81 -5.69 -5.20 -6.00
N GLU A 82 -5.87 -4.25 -6.91
CA GLU A 82 -5.26 -4.25 -8.24
C GLU A 82 -3.72 -4.26 -8.16
N PHE A 83 -3.14 -3.53 -7.19
CA PHE A 83 -1.68 -3.41 -7.04
C PHE A 83 -1.02 -4.67 -6.46
N TYR A 84 -1.71 -5.37 -5.56
CA TYR A 84 -1.24 -6.64 -4.99
C TYR A 84 -1.84 -7.86 -5.70
N ALA A 85 -2.39 -7.68 -6.91
CA ALA A 85 -2.94 -8.78 -7.71
C ALA A 85 -1.83 -9.72 -8.18
N VAL A 86 -2.10 -11.02 -8.08
CA VAL A 86 -1.24 -12.09 -8.60
C VAL A 86 -2.02 -12.94 -9.61
N ASP A 87 -1.32 -13.46 -10.61
CA ASP A 87 -1.86 -14.37 -11.60
C ASP A 87 -2.11 -15.78 -11.03
N GLU A 88 -2.60 -16.70 -11.86
CA GLU A 88 -2.88 -18.10 -11.49
C GLU A 88 -1.63 -18.88 -11.02
N ASN A 89 -0.44 -18.41 -11.38
CA ASN A 89 0.85 -18.99 -10.99
C ASN A 89 1.46 -18.28 -9.76
N GLY A 90 0.78 -17.26 -9.23
CA GLY A 90 1.24 -16.47 -8.09
C GLY A 90 2.28 -15.41 -8.43
N ALA A 91 2.47 -15.08 -9.71
CA ALA A 91 3.31 -13.97 -10.15
C ALA A 91 2.53 -12.65 -10.16
N ASP A 92 3.21 -11.54 -9.93
CA ASP A 92 2.60 -10.21 -9.89
C ASP A 92 1.90 -9.85 -11.23
N ASP A 93 0.59 -9.58 -11.19
CA ASP A 93 -0.24 -9.21 -12.36
C ASP A 93 -0.68 -7.73 -12.34
N PHE A 94 -0.18 -6.96 -11.38
CA PHE A 94 -0.58 -5.55 -11.25
C PHE A 94 -0.21 -4.70 -12.48
N MET A 95 0.76 -5.14 -13.28
CA MET A 95 1.12 -4.47 -14.54
C MET A 95 -0.04 -4.43 -15.55
N SER A 96 -1.10 -5.24 -15.36
CA SER A 96 -2.35 -5.13 -16.10
C SER A 96 -3.12 -3.83 -15.79
N TYR A 97 -2.95 -3.26 -14.59
CA TYR A 97 -3.65 -2.07 -14.10
C TYR A 97 -2.76 -0.83 -14.01
N TYR A 98 -1.44 -1.02 -14.00
CA TYR A 98 -0.47 0.04 -13.74
C TYR A 98 0.59 0.13 -14.85
N GLU A 99 1.06 1.35 -15.10
CA GLU A 99 2.23 1.63 -15.93
C GLU A 99 3.35 2.20 -15.06
N ARG A 100 4.56 1.64 -15.17
CA ARG A 100 5.72 2.19 -14.48
C ARG A 100 6.22 3.44 -15.19
N ILE A 101 6.45 4.51 -14.44
CA ILE A 101 7.08 5.74 -14.95
C ILE A 101 8.45 5.96 -14.30
N GLU A 102 9.23 6.89 -14.86
CA GLU A 102 10.54 7.24 -14.32
C GLU A 102 10.41 7.89 -12.93
N SER A 103 11.25 7.47 -11.98
CA SER A 103 11.30 8.00 -10.62
C SER A 103 12.03 9.35 -10.56
N THR A 104 11.44 10.40 -11.13
CA THR A 104 11.96 11.78 -11.05
C THR A 104 11.19 12.60 -10.00
N ASN A 105 11.83 13.67 -9.48
CA ASN A 105 11.16 14.61 -8.57
C ASN A 105 9.92 15.25 -9.21
N GLU A 106 9.96 15.50 -10.52
CA GLU A 106 8.83 16.07 -11.26
C GLU A 106 7.66 15.08 -11.33
N ASN A 107 7.93 13.82 -11.69
CA ASN A 107 6.90 12.78 -11.73
C ASN A 107 6.31 12.50 -10.35
N MET A 108 7.14 12.46 -9.29
CA MET A 108 6.67 12.29 -7.92
C MET A 108 5.76 13.45 -7.48
N LYS A 109 6.14 14.70 -7.80
CA LYS A 109 5.36 15.90 -7.47
C LYS A 109 4.02 15.95 -8.21
N ASN A 110 4.01 15.49 -9.46
CA ASN A 110 2.85 15.56 -10.34
C ASN A 110 1.97 14.29 -10.31
N LEU A 111 2.33 13.28 -9.51
CA LEU A 111 1.58 12.04 -9.41
C LEU A 111 0.20 12.29 -8.76
N SER A 112 -0.85 12.26 -9.58
CA SER A 112 -2.24 12.43 -9.14
C SER A 112 -3.03 11.13 -9.05
N ASN A 113 -2.68 10.15 -9.88
CA ASN A 113 -3.38 8.87 -10.04
C ASN A 113 -2.36 7.75 -10.20
N GLY A 114 -1.99 7.12 -9.08
CA GLY A 114 -0.91 6.14 -9.09
C GLY A 114 -0.42 5.74 -7.72
N ILE A 115 0.70 5.04 -7.70
CA ILE A 115 1.36 4.55 -6.49
C ILE A 115 2.83 4.95 -6.52
N ALA A 116 3.30 5.50 -5.40
CA ALA A 116 4.71 5.62 -5.08
C ALA A 116 5.06 4.51 -4.08
N TYR A 117 5.78 3.50 -4.56
CA TYR A 117 6.06 2.28 -3.83
C TYR A 117 7.56 2.03 -3.63
N ARG A 118 7.95 1.69 -2.42
CA ARG A 118 9.29 1.25 -2.05
C ARG A 118 9.28 0.01 -1.15
N GLY A 119 8.11 -0.47 -0.71
CA GLY A 119 7.99 -1.69 0.10
C GLY A 119 8.82 -1.63 1.38
N GLY A 120 8.86 -0.46 2.01
CA GLY A 120 9.68 -0.18 3.19
C GLY A 120 11.20 -0.25 2.97
N LYS A 121 11.69 -0.30 1.73
CA LYS A 121 13.11 -0.50 1.39
C LYS A 121 13.62 0.56 0.42
N GLY A 122 14.69 1.25 0.82
CA GLY A 122 15.44 2.17 -0.04
C GLY A 122 14.99 3.63 0.03
N TYR A 123 15.79 4.50 -0.59
CA TYR A 123 15.65 5.96 -0.48
C TYR A 123 14.73 6.58 -1.55
N THR A 124 14.31 5.80 -2.55
CA THR A 124 13.58 6.30 -3.73
C THR A 124 12.36 5.44 -4.01
N TYR A 125 11.23 6.09 -4.26
CA TYR A 125 10.03 5.39 -4.71
C TYR A 125 10.15 4.92 -6.17
N THR A 126 9.64 3.73 -6.44
CA THR A 126 9.22 3.33 -7.78
C THR A 126 7.83 3.90 -8.02
N LEU A 127 7.64 4.55 -9.16
CA LEU A 127 6.39 5.24 -9.48
C LEU A 127 5.59 4.45 -10.51
N TYR A 128 4.30 4.32 -10.24
CA TYR A 128 3.33 3.67 -11.10
C TYR A 128 2.13 4.58 -11.30
N THR A 129 1.64 4.74 -12.53
CA THR A 129 0.39 5.44 -12.84
C THR A 129 -0.72 4.45 -13.11
N PHE A 130 -1.96 4.81 -12.78
CA PHE A 130 -3.11 4.01 -13.20
C PHE A 130 -3.17 4.00 -14.73
N LYS A 131 -3.40 2.83 -15.33
CA LYS A 131 -3.78 2.77 -16.74
C LYS A 131 -5.20 3.29 -16.89
N GLU A 132 -5.44 4.08 -17.93
CA GLU A 132 -6.78 4.40 -18.37
C GLU A 132 -7.36 3.14 -19.00
N ASN A 133 -8.39 2.56 -18.36
CA ASN A 133 -9.17 1.46 -18.92
C ASN A 133 -10.36 2.02 -19.72
#